data_AF-A0A1S3WTD3-F1
#
_entry.id   AF-A0A1S3WTD3-F1
#
_cell.length_a   1.000
_cell.length_b   1.000
_cell.length_c   1.000
_cell.angle_alpha   90.00
_cell.angle_beta   90.00
_cell.angle_gamma   90.00
#
_symmetry.space_group_name_H-M   'P 1'
#
loop_
_entity.id
_entity.type
_entity.pdbx_description
1 polymer ?
#
loop_
_entity_poly.entity_id
_entity_poly.type
_entity_poly.pdbx_seq_one_letter_code
_entity_poly.pdbx_strand_id
1 'polypeptide(L)'
;MPSPQFIKSYFSSFTDDIISQPMLEGEKSDEDKDKEGEALEVREHSGYLKAKQYMEEENYDKIISECSKEIDTQGKYLAEALLLRATFYLLIGSANAAKPDLDKVISLKEANVKLRANALIKRGSMYMQQQQPLLSTQDFNTAADIDPQNADVYHHRGQLKILLDQVEEAVADFDECIRLRPESALAQAQKCFALYRQAYTGNNSSQIQAAMKGFEEVIKKFPKCAEGYALYAQALTDQQQFGKADEMYDRCIDLEPDNATTYVHKGLLQLQWKQDLDKGLELISKAIEIDNKCDFAYETMGTIEVQRGNMEKAIDMFNKAINLAKSEMEMAHLYSLCDAAHAQTEVAKKYGLKPPTL
;
A
#
# COMPACT_ATOMS: atom_id res chain seq x y z
N MET A 1 -15.50 3.10 -1.40
CA MET A 1 -14.29 2.74 -2.17
C MET A 1 -13.14 3.69 -1.91
N PRO A 2 -11.88 3.20 -1.81
CA PRO A 2 -10.67 4.02 -1.79
C PRO A 2 -10.53 4.91 -3.03
N SER A 3 -9.47 5.73 -3.08
CA SER A 3 -9.16 6.49 -4.31
C SER A 3 -8.66 5.55 -5.43
N PRO A 4 -8.89 5.91 -6.71
CA PRO A 4 -8.33 5.19 -7.85
C PRO A 4 -6.81 5.03 -7.76
N GLN A 5 -6.11 6.08 -7.34
CA GLN A 5 -4.65 6.06 -7.19
C GLN A 5 -4.21 5.02 -6.15
N PHE A 6 -4.86 4.97 -4.98
CA PHE A 6 -4.58 3.94 -3.98
C PHE A 6 -4.76 2.53 -4.53
N ILE A 7 -5.83 2.29 -5.31
CA ILE A 7 -6.11 0.98 -5.91
C ILE A 7 -5.03 0.62 -6.94
N LYS A 8 -4.63 1.55 -7.81
CA LYS A 8 -3.54 1.35 -8.79
C LYS A 8 -2.21 1.04 -8.10
N SER A 9 -1.84 1.83 -7.10
CA SER A 9 -0.62 1.60 -6.31
C SER A 9 -0.63 0.23 -5.63
N TYR A 10 -1.76 -0.18 -5.05
CA TYR A 10 -1.92 -1.51 -4.46
C TYR A 10 -1.68 -2.63 -5.47
N PHE A 11 -2.30 -2.59 -6.64
CA PHE A 11 -2.08 -3.64 -7.65
C PHE A 11 -0.67 -3.59 -8.25
N SER A 12 -0.04 -2.41 -8.33
CA SER A 12 1.35 -2.28 -8.81
C SER A 12 2.39 -2.87 -7.87
N SER A 13 2.05 -3.10 -6.58
CA SER A 13 2.96 -3.75 -5.63
C SER A 13 3.07 -5.26 -5.86
N PHE A 14 2.24 -5.84 -6.73
CA PHE A 14 2.32 -7.23 -7.12
C PHE A 14 2.86 -7.33 -8.55
N THR A 15 4.00 -8.01 -8.69
CA THR A 15 4.71 -8.22 -9.95
C THR A 15 4.20 -9.43 -10.72
N ASP A 16 3.59 -10.39 -10.02
CA ASP A 16 3.11 -11.67 -10.54
C ASP A 16 1.60 -11.88 -10.28
N ASP A 17 0.85 -10.81 -10.01
CA ASP A 17 -0.57 -10.90 -9.70
C ASP A 17 -1.42 -11.27 -10.93
N ILE A 18 -1.99 -12.47 -10.83
CA ILE A 18 -2.78 -13.08 -11.90
C ILE A 18 -4.12 -12.37 -12.11
N ILE A 19 -4.65 -11.65 -11.10
CA ILE A 19 -5.92 -10.92 -11.23
C ILE A 19 -5.72 -9.51 -11.77
N SER A 20 -4.52 -8.91 -11.64
CA SER A 20 -4.22 -7.56 -12.12
C SER A 20 -3.74 -7.52 -13.56
N GLN A 21 -3.20 -8.62 -14.09
CA GLN A 21 -2.75 -8.69 -15.49
C GLN A 21 -3.86 -8.30 -16.48
N PRO A 22 -3.57 -7.47 -17.49
CA PRO A 22 -4.55 -7.09 -18.51
C PRO A 22 -5.15 -8.34 -19.16
N MET A 23 -6.39 -8.26 -19.62
CA MET A 23 -6.92 -9.32 -20.46
C MET A 23 -6.02 -9.47 -21.68
N LEU A 24 -5.37 -10.62 -21.86
CA LEU A 24 -4.72 -10.94 -23.12
C LEU A 24 -5.79 -10.80 -24.22
N GLU A 25 -5.53 -9.99 -25.24
CA GLU A 25 -6.36 -9.91 -26.44
C GLU A 25 -6.34 -11.26 -27.15
N GLY A 26 -7.23 -12.15 -26.70
CA GLY A 26 -7.37 -13.50 -27.20
C GLY A 26 -6.31 -14.43 -26.64
N GLU A 27 -6.75 -15.41 -25.84
CA GLU A 27 -6.40 -16.78 -26.21
C GLU A 27 -6.97 -17.01 -27.63
N LYS A 28 -6.28 -16.48 -28.65
CA LYS A 28 -6.41 -17.05 -29.99
C LYS A 28 -5.81 -18.43 -29.86
N SER A 29 -6.66 -19.44 -29.69
CA SER A 29 -6.36 -20.70 -30.37
C SER A 29 -6.05 -20.29 -31.81
N ASP A 30 -4.87 -20.62 -32.32
CA ASP A 30 -4.40 -20.28 -33.67
C ASP A 30 -5.27 -20.88 -34.81
N GLU A 31 -6.51 -21.25 -34.53
CA GLU A 31 -7.48 -21.79 -35.47
C GLU A 31 -8.85 -21.14 -35.21
N ASP A 32 -9.37 -20.52 -36.28
CA ASP A 32 -10.75 -20.11 -36.55
C ASP A 32 -11.21 -18.68 -36.23
N LYS A 33 -11.46 -17.93 -37.33
CA LYS A 33 -12.16 -16.64 -37.40
C LYS A 33 -13.66 -16.73 -37.05
N ASP A 34 -14.16 -17.91 -36.69
CA ASP A 34 -15.58 -18.15 -36.40
C ASP A 34 -15.94 -17.99 -34.90
N LYS A 35 -14.95 -17.77 -34.01
CA LYS A 35 -15.16 -17.67 -32.55
C LYS A 35 -15.29 -16.25 -31.98
N GLU A 36 -15.26 -15.20 -32.80
CA GLU A 36 -15.43 -13.82 -32.31
C GLU A 36 -16.81 -13.62 -31.64
N GLY A 37 -17.85 -14.26 -32.16
CA GLY A 37 -19.20 -14.26 -31.56
C GLY A 37 -19.24 -14.97 -30.20
N GLU A 38 -18.65 -16.16 -30.08
CA GLU A 38 -18.58 -16.92 -28.82
C GLU A 38 -17.72 -16.22 -27.75
N ALA A 39 -16.61 -15.59 -28.15
CA ALA A 39 -15.75 -14.83 -27.24
C ALA A 39 -16.45 -13.57 -26.70
N LEU A 40 -17.29 -12.91 -27.50
CA LEU A 40 -18.16 -11.81 -27.06
C LEU A 40 -19.26 -12.30 -26.12
N GLU A 41 -19.91 -13.43 -26.43
CA GLU A 41 -21.00 -14.03 -25.64
C GLU A 41 -20.51 -14.54 -24.27
N VAL A 42 -19.32 -15.16 -24.21
CA VAL A 42 -18.66 -15.59 -22.95
C VAL A 42 -18.26 -14.38 -22.09
N ARG A 43 -17.79 -13.29 -22.70
CA ARG A 43 -17.51 -12.02 -21.98
C ARG A 43 -18.78 -11.37 -21.43
N GLU A 44 -19.90 -11.47 -22.14
CA GLU A 44 -21.19 -10.94 -21.65
C GLU A 44 -21.78 -11.77 -20.51
N HIS A 45 -21.46 -13.06 -20.40
CA HIS A 45 -22.02 -13.94 -19.36
C HIS A 45 -21.12 -14.18 -18.14
N SER A 46 -19.80 -13.98 -18.25
CA SER A 46 -18.91 -14.09 -17.09
C SER A 46 -18.90 -12.82 -16.24
N GLY A 47 -19.23 -12.97 -14.95
CA GLY A 47 -19.12 -11.90 -13.96
C GLY A 47 -17.67 -11.51 -13.69
N TYR A 48 -16.72 -12.46 -13.70
CA TYR A 48 -15.30 -12.15 -13.54
C TYR A 48 -14.75 -11.33 -14.70
N LEU A 49 -15.07 -11.67 -15.95
CA LEU A 49 -14.60 -10.91 -17.11
C LEU A 49 -15.19 -9.50 -17.15
N LYS A 50 -16.45 -9.33 -16.73
CA LYS A 50 -17.05 -8.00 -16.52
C LYS A 50 -16.36 -7.22 -15.40
N ALA A 51 -16.02 -7.88 -14.29
CA ALA A 51 -15.26 -7.26 -13.21
C ALA A 51 -13.89 -6.76 -13.71
N LYS A 52 -13.21 -7.53 -14.57
CA LYS A 52 -11.96 -7.12 -15.22
C LYS A 52 -12.16 -5.90 -16.12
N GLN A 53 -13.22 -5.84 -16.93
CA GLN A 53 -13.53 -4.65 -17.71
C GLN A 53 -13.69 -3.41 -16.82
N TYR A 54 -14.42 -3.55 -15.71
CA TYR A 54 -14.57 -2.46 -14.74
C TYR A 54 -13.27 -2.08 -14.02
N MET A 55 -12.28 -2.97 -13.91
CA MET A 55 -10.94 -2.59 -13.44
C MET A 55 -10.24 -1.65 -14.43
N GLU A 56 -10.30 -1.97 -15.73
CA GLU A 56 -9.68 -1.15 -16.78
C GLU A 56 -10.40 0.19 -16.97
N GLU A 57 -11.72 0.22 -16.78
CA GLU A 57 -12.54 1.44 -16.81
C GLU A 57 -12.48 2.26 -15.51
N GLU A 58 -11.73 1.80 -14.50
CA GLU A 58 -11.66 2.39 -13.15
C GLU A 58 -13.03 2.49 -12.45
N ASN A 59 -14.00 1.67 -12.87
CA ASN A 59 -15.35 1.60 -12.32
C ASN A 59 -15.44 0.62 -11.15
N TYR A 60 -14.66 0.89 -10.12
CA TYR A 60 -14.37 -0.08 -9.06
C TYR A 60 -15.59 -0.48 -8.21
N ASP A 61 -16.61 0.37 -8.11
CA ASP A 61 -17.82 0.12 -7.31
C ASP A 61 -18.63 -1.09 -7.79
N LYS A 62 -18.48 -1.49 -9.07
CA LYS A 62 -19.23 -2.59 -9.67
C LYS A 62 -18.55 -3.96 -9.52
N ILE A 63 -17.26 -3.98 -9.19
CA ILE A 63 -16.44 -5.20 -9.20
C ILE A 63 -16.99 -6.26 -8.24
N ILE A 64 -17.32 -5.88 -7.00
CA ILE A 64 -17.86 -6.81 -6.01
C ILE A 64 -19.17 -7.45 -6.49
N SER A 65 -20.04 -6.67 -7.15
CA SER A 65 -21.32 -7.16 -7.65
C SER A 65 -21.12 -8.18 -8.78
N GLU A 66 -20.26 -7.89 -9.75
CA GLU A 66 -20.03 -8.82 -10.87
C GLU A 66 -19.30 -10.09 -10.43
N CYS A 67 -18.30 -9.99 -9.54
CA CYS A 67 -17.69 -11.18 -8.95
C CYS A 67 -18.70 -12.04 -8.18
N SER A 68 -19.65 -11.42 -7.49
CA SER A 68 -20.69 -12.16 -6.76
C SER A 68 -21.58 -12.98 -7.69
N LYS A 69 -21.95 -12.43 -8.88
CA LYS A 69 -22.71 -13.18 -9.89
C LYS A 69 -21.93 -14.39 -10.43
N GLU A 70 -20.62 -14.24 -10.69
CA GLU A 70 -19.77 -15.37 -11.11
C GLU A 70 -19.73 -16.47 -10.02
N ILE A 71 -19.63 -16.06 -8.75
CA ILE A 71 -19.58 -16.97 -7.61
C ILE A 71 -20.90 -17.72 -7.43
N ASP A 72 -22.04 -17.02 -7.53
CA ASP A 72 -23.37 -17.61 -7.37
C ASP A 72 -23.69 -18.65 -8.47
N THR A 73 -23.20 -18.41 -9.68
CA THR A 73 -23.36 -19.32 -10.83
C THR A 73 -22.35 -20.47 -10.85
N GLN A 74 -21.36 -20.46 -9.93
CA GLN A 74 -20.20 -21.37 -9.94
C GLN A 74 -19.54 -21.43 -11.33
N GLY A 75 -19.34 -20.26 -11.93
CA GLY A 75 -18.80 -20.13 -13.27
C GLY A 75 -17.35 -20.59 -13.39
N LYS A 76 -16.84 -20.59 -14.63
CA LYS A 76 -15.47 -21.04 -14.97
C LYS A 76 -14.40 -20.30 -14.16
N TYR A 77 -14.64 -19.03 -13.82
CA TYR A 77 -13.68 -18.15 -13.16
C TYR A 77 -13.96 -18.00 -11.66
N LEU A 78 -14.54 -19.03 -11.03
CA LEU A 78 -14.93 -19.00 -9.62
C LEU A 78 -13.76 -18.62 -8.69
N ALA A 79 -12.59 -19.22 -8.87
CA ALA A 79 -11.44 -18.98 -7.98
C ALA A 79 -10.89 -17.56 -8.14
N GLU A 80 -10.84 -17.06 -9.37
CA GLU A 80 -10.42 -15.71 -9.72
C GLU A 80 -11.42 -14.67 -9.19
N ALA A 81 -12.72 -14.92 -9.35
CA ALA A 81 -13.78 -14.05 -8.84
C ALA A 81 -13.76 -13.95 -7.31
N LEU A 82 -13.56 -15.08 -6.61
CA LEU A 82 -13.40 -15.09 -5.15
C LEU A 82 -12.19 -14.26 -4.73
N LEU A 83 -11.03 -14.45 -5.36
CA LEU A 83 -9.82 -13.70 -5.02
C LEU A 83 -9.95 -12.20 -5.32
N LEU A 84 -10.55 -11.84 -6.46
CA LEU A 84 -10.79 -10.45 -6.83
C LEU A 84 -11.79 -9.80 -5.88
N ARG A 85 -12.90 -10.47 -5.55
CA ARG A 85 -13.89 -9.96 -4.59
C ARG A 85 -13.27 -9.79 -3.19
N ALA A 86 -12.51 -10.78 -2.72
CA ALA A 86 -11.77 -10.68 -1.47
C ALA A 86 -10.80 -9.50 -1.45
N THR A 87 -10.07 -9.28 -2.54
CA THR A 87 -9.16 -8.13 -2.68
C THR A 87 -9.91 -6.82 -2.51
N PHE A 88 -11.05 -6.67 -3.17
CA PHE A 88 -11.87 -5.45 -3.05
C PHE A 88 -12.50 -5.30 -1.67
N TYR A 89 -12.90 -6.40 -1.01
CA TYR A 89 -13.31 -6.35 0.39
C TYR A 89 -12.19 -5.87 1.31
N LEU A 90 -10.94 -6.33 1.12
CA LEU A 90 -9.79 -5.83 1.90
C LEU A 90 -9.52 -4.34 1.62
N LEU A 91 -9.58 -3.91 0.36
CA LEU A 91 -9.37 -2.51 -0.03
C LEU A 91 -10.38 -1.54 0.63
N ILE A 92 -11.62 -1.98 0.84
CA ILE A 92 -12.64 -1.20 1.56
C ILE A 92 -12.63 -1.40 3.09
N GLY A 93 -11.67 -2.13 3.64
CA GLY A 93 -11.58 -2.41 5.08
C GLY A 93 -12.53 -3.49 5.59
N SER A 94 -13.25 -4.20 4.71
CA SER A 94 -14.20 -5.26 5.06
C SER A 94 -13.51 -6.63 5.23
N ALA A 95 -12.56 -6.73 6.16
CA ALA A 95 -11.80 -7.96 6.42
C ALA A 95 -12.69 -9.18 6.72
N ASN A 96 -13.79 -8.97 7.45
CA ASN A 96 -14.75 -10.03 7.77
C ASN A 96 -15.43 -10.63 6.52
N ALA A 97 -15.68 -9.80 5.49
CA ALA A 97 -16.27 -10.26 4.23
C ALA A 97 -15.21 -10.88 3.30
N ALA A 98 -13.95 -10.42 3.37
CA ALA A 98 -12.85 -10.98 2.58
C ALA A 98 -12.47 -12.40 3.01
N LYS A 99 -12.43 -12.65 4.32
CA LYS A 99 -11.96 -13.91 4.90
C LYS A 99 -12.59 -15.18 4.30
N PRO A 100 -13.93 -15.34 4.20
CA PRO A 100 -14.54 -16.55 3.65
C PRO A 100 -14.15 -16.80 2.19
N ASP A 101 -13.99 -15.74 1.38
CA ASP A 101 -13.57 -15.86 -0.01
C ASP A 101 -12.11 -16.34 -0.10
N LEU A 102 -11.21 -15.78 0.72
CA LEU A 102 -9.80 -16.20 0.80
C LEU A 102 -9.70 -17.67 1.26
N ASP A 103 -10.42 -18.02 2.32
CA ASP A 103 -10.46 -19.38 2.87
C ASP A 103 -10.96 -20.37 1.80
N LYS A 104 -11.95 -19.98 0.99
CA LYS A 104 -12.45 -20.79 -0.11
C LYS A 104 -11.40 -20.98 -1.19
N VAL A 105 -10.75 -19.92 -1.68
CA VAL A 105 -9.69 -20.02 -2.70
C VAL A 105 -8.57 -20.96 -2.25
N ILE A 106 -8.11 -20.83 -1.01
CA ILE A 106 -7.04 -21.66 -0.44
C ILE A 106 -7.45 -23.14 -0.37
N SER A 107 -8.73 -23.43 -0.10
CA SER A 107 -9.26 -24.80 -0.04
C SER A 107 -9.46 -25.48 -1.41
N LEU A 108 -9.54 -24.70 -2.49
CA LEU A 108 -9.75 -25.21 -3.86
C LEU A 108 -8.43 -25.78 -4.41
N LYS A 109 -8.15 -27.06 -4.16
CA LYS A 109 -6.90 -27.71 -4.57
C LYS A 109 -6.63 -27.65 -6.08
N GLU A 110 -7.68 -27.70 -6.89
CA GLU A 110 -7.60 -27.62 -8.36
C GLU A 110 -7.38 -26.18 -8.87
N ALA A 111 -7.52 -25.17 -8.00
CA ALA A 111 -7.25 -23.79 -8.39
C ALA A 111 -5.74 -23.59 -8.64
N ASN A 112 -5.45 -22.69 -9.58
CA ASN A 112 -4.09 -22.29 -9.94
C ASN A 112 -3.27 -22.00 -8.66
N VAL A 113 -2.07 -22.57 -8.58
CA VAL A 113 -1.20 -22.42 -7.41
C VAL A 113 -0.88 -20.96 -7.11
N LYS A 114 -0.75 -20.11 -8.14
CA LYS A 114 -0.53 -18.66 -7.99
C LYS A 114 -1.71 -17.96 -7.32
N LEU A 115 -2.95 -18.35 -7.63
CA LEU A 115 -4.15 -17.82 -6.96
C LEU A 115 -4.15 -18.18 -5.48
N ARG A 116 -3.78 -19.43 -5.14
CA ARG A 116 -3.71 -19.89 -3.75
C ARG A 116 -2.61 -19.17 -2.98
N ALA A 117 -1.43 -18.98 -3.58
CA ALA A 117 -0.33 -18.23 -2.96
C ALA A 117 -0.71 -16.77 -2.74
N ASN A 118 -1.34 -16.13 -3.73
CA ASN A 118 -1.83 -14.76 -3.64
C ASN A 118 -2.93 -14.61 -2.56
N ALA A 119 -3.86 -15.57 -2.46
CA ALA A 119 -4.86 -15.61 -1.38
C ALA A 119 -4.22 -15.70 0.00
N LEU A 120 -3.16 -16.51 0.17
CA LEU A 120 -2.40 -16.61 1.41
C LEU A 120 -1.67 -15.31 1.74
N ILE A 121 -1.04 -14.64 0.77
CA ILE A 121 -0.44 -13.30 0.97
C ILE A 121 -1.50 -12.34 1.52
N LYS A 122 -2.66 -12.25 0.87
CA LYS A 122 -3.74 -11.34 1.27
C LYS A 122 -4.33 -11.68 2.63
N ARG A 123 -4.50 -12.97 2.95
CA ARG A 123 -4.98 -13.41 4.27
C ARG A 123 -3.95 -13.17 5.36
N GLY A 124 -2.67 -13.35 5.06
CA GLY A 124 -1.55 -13.00 5.95
C GLY A 124 -1.53 -11.50 6.26
N SER A 125 -1.59 -10.64 5.26
CA SER A 125 -1.70 -9.19 5.43
C SER A 125 -2.94 -8.79 6.27
N MET A 126 -4.08 -9.42 6.04
CA MET A 126 -5.29 -9.23 6.83
C MET A 126 -5.08 -9.60 8.32
N TYR A 127 -4.44 -10.74 8.61
CA TYR A 127 -4.12 -11.12 9.99
C TYR A 127 -3.15 -10.14 10.66
N MET A 128 -2.21 -9.57 9.90
CA MET A 128 -1.31 -8.54 10.43
C MET A 128 -2.08 -7.28 10.85
N GLN A 129 -3.04 -6.82 10.03
CA GLN A 129 -3.92 -5.70 10.40
C GLN A 129 -4.74 -6.00 11.66
N GLN A 130 -5.10 -7.27 11.89
CA GLN A 130 -5.81 -7.74 13.08
C GLN A 130 -4.89 -8.06 14.27
N GLN A 131 -3.60 -7.68 14.22
CA GLN A 131 -2.62 -7.95 15.28
C GLN A 131 -2.47 -9.45 15.60
N GLN A 132 -2.58 -10.31 14.59
CA GLN A 132 -2.40 -11.77 14.70
C GLN A 132 -1.13 -12.21 13.95
N PRO A 133 0.08 -11.83 14.42
CA PRO A 133 1.33 -12.06 13.70
C PRO A 133 1.65 -13.54 13.48
N LEU A 134 1.28 -14.42 14.42
CA LEU A 134 1.52 -15.86 14.28
C LEU A 134 0.76 -16.47 13.09
N LEU A 135 -0.51 -16.10 12.91
CA LEU A 135 -1.33 -16.57 11.79
C LEU A 135 -0.87 -15.94 10.47
N SER A 136 -0.49 -14.66 10.50
CA SER A 136 0.13 -13.99 9.36
C SER A 136 1.39 -14.73 8.88
N THR A 137 2.34 -14.96 9.77
CA THR A 137 3.59 -15.68 9.47
C THR A 137 3.32 -17.10 8.95
N GLN A 138 2.33 -17.81 9.50
CA GLN A 138 1.95 -19.13 9.01
C GLN A 138 1.46 -19.09 7.56
N ASP A 139 0.62 -18.12 7.20
CA ASP A 139 0.12 -17.97 5.84
C ASP A 139 1.23 -17.59 4.86
N PHE A 140 2.12 -16.67 5.23
CA PHE A 140 3.26 -16.30 4.39
C PHE A 140 4.26 -17.46 4.19
N ASN A 141 4.49 -18.29 5.22
CA ASN A 141 5.31 -19.49 5.06
C ASN A 141 4.63 -20.52 4.16
N THR A 142 3.33 -20.75 4.36
CA THR A 142 2.55 -21.65 3.50
C THR A 142 2.56 -21.16 2.05
N ALA A 143 2.48 -19.85 1.80
CA ALA A 143 2.55 -19.28 0.46
C ALA A 143 3.88 -19.60 -0.23
N ALA A 144 4.99 -19.49 0.51
CA ALA A 144 6.33 -19.82 0.00
C ALA A 144 6.51 -21.31 -0.24
N ASP A 145 5.90 -22.16 0.58
CA ASP A 145 5.95 -23.61 0.42
C ASP A 145 5.18 -24.09 -0.82
N ILE A 146 4.01 -23.48 -1.11
CA ILE A 146 3.18 -23.91 -2.24
C ILE A 146 3.62 -23.30 -3.57
N ASP A 147 4.21 -22.11 -3.58
CA ASP A 147 4.65 -21.42 -4.79
C ASP A 147 6.04 -20.78 -4.61
N PRO A 148 7.11 -21.60 -4.51
CA PRO A 148 8.46 -21.13 -4.23
C PRO A 148 9.12 -20.34 -5.37
N GLN A 149 8.43 -20.16 -6.51
CA GLN A 149 8.92 -19.38 -7.65
C GLN A 149 8.14 -18.08 -7.84
N ASN A 150 7.40 -17.65 -6.81
CA ASN A 150 6.59 -16.44 -6.85
C ASN A 150 7.26 -15.30 -6.08
N ALA A 151 7.73 -14.29 -6.83
CA ALA A 151 8.44 -13.16 -6.25
C ALA A 151 7.57 -12.34 -5.29
N ASP A 152 6.25 -12.26 -5.52
CA ASP A 152 5.33 -11.50 -4.67
C ASP A 152 5.23 -12.08 -3.27
N VAL A 153 5.36 -13.40 -3.13
CA VAL A 153 5.38 -14.06 -1.81
C VAL A 153 6.54 -13.55 -0.98
N TYR A 154 7.75 -13.59 -1.53
CA TYR A 154 8.96 -13.16 -0.84
C TYR A 154 8.97 -11.64 -0.62
N HIS A 155 8.51 -10.86 -1.61
CA HIS A 155 8.35 -9.41 -1.46
C HIS A 155 7.48 -9.04 -0.25
N HIS A 156 6.24 -9.56 -0.20
CA HIS A 156 5.30 -9.21 0.87
C HIS A 156 5.69 -9.83 2.22
N ARG A 157 6.31 -11.03 2.23
CA ARG A 157 6.86 -11.62 3.46
C ARG A 157 8.05 -10.80 4.00
N GLY A 158 8.90 -10.29 3.12
CA GLY A 158 9.98 -9.36 3.48
C GLY A 158 9.45 -8.07 4.10
N GLN A 159 8.41 -7.47 3.50
CA GLN A 159 7.73 -6.30 4.07
C GLN A 159 7.14 -6.59 5.46
N LEU A 160 6.45 -7.72 5.64
CA LEU A 160 5.96 -8.14 6.95
C LEU A 160 7.09 -8.23 7.97
N LYS A 161 8.21 -8.89 7.61
CA LYS A 161 9.35 -9.07 8.51
C LYS A 161 10.02 -7.75 8.89
N ILE A 162 10.05 -6.75 8.00
CA ILE A 162 10.46 -5.38 8.36
C ILE A 162 9.53 -4.79 9.43
N LEU A 163 8.20 -4.94 9.28
CA LEU A 163 7.24 -4.46 10.28
C LEU A 163 7.37 -5.16 11.63
N LEU A 164 7.82 -6.41 11.63
CA LEU A 164 8.10 -7.20 12.83
C LEU A 164 9.53 -7.01 13.38
N ASP A 165 10.31 -6.09 12.80
CA ASP A 165 11.73 -5.83 13.12
C ASP A 165 12.65 -7.06 12.95
N GLN A 166 12.24 -8.02 12.12
CA GLN A 166 13.00 -9.22 11.74
C GLN A 166 13.84 -8.95 10.48
N VAL A 167 14.75 -7.98 10.58
CA VAL A 167 15.39 -7.37 9.41
C VAL A 167 16.28 -8.33 8.62
N GLU A 168 17.03 -9.22 9.29
CA GLU A 168 17.88 -10.22 8.61
C GLU A 168 17.05 -11.15 7.72
N GLU A 169 15.92 -11.62 8.24
CA GLU A 169 15.01 -12.49 7.51
C GLU A 169 14.32 -11.76 6.36
N ALA A 170 14.02 -10.46 6.53
CA ALA A 170 13.47 -9.63 5.47
C ALA A 170 14.46 -9.44 4.31
N VAL A 171 15.74 -9.20 4.61
CA VAL A 171 16.79 -9.09 3.59
C VAL A 171 16.89 -10.38 2.77
N ALA A 172 16.84 -11.54 3.42
CA ALA A 172 16.86 -12.83 2.73
C ALA A 172 15.66 -13.03 1.80
N ASP A 173 14.47 -12.60 2.21
CA ASP A 173 13.27 -12.65 1.37
C ASP A 173 13.36 -11.66 0.19
N PHE A 174 13.88 -10.44 0.40
CA PHE A 174 14.11 -9.52 -0.72
C PHE A 174 15.18 -10.04 -1.68
N ASP A 175 16.22 -10.72 -1.19
CA ASP A 175 17.20 -11.39 -2.03
C ASP A 175 16.58 -12.48 -2.90
N GLU A 176 15.67 -13.28 -2.35
CA GLU A 176 14.95 -14.30 -3.12
C GLU A 176 13.99 -13.66 -4.14
N CYS A 177 13.31 -12.57 -3.78
CA CYS A 177 12.51 -11.79 -4.71
C CYS A 177 13.35 -11.24 -5.88
N ILE A 178 14.53 -10.68 -5.60
CA ILE A 178 15.47 -10.17 -6.62
C ILE A 178 16.03 -11.31 -7.47
N ARG A 179 16.29 -12.49 -6.89
CA ARG A 179 16.74 -13.68 -7.64
C ARG A 179 15.69 -14.12 -8.66
N LEU A 180 14.41 -14.08 -8.28
CA LEU A 180 13.29 -14.44 -9.16
C LEU A 180 12.97 -13.32 -10.17
N ARG A 181 13.15 -12.06 -9.78
CA ARG A 181 12.88 -10.86 -10.59
C ARG A 181 14.01 -9.84 -10.50
N PRO A 182 15.13 -10.02 -11.24
CA PRO A 182 16.30 -9.12 -11.19
C PRO A 182 16.01 -7.69 -11.68
N GLU A 183 14.92 -7.53 -12.41
CA GLU A 183 14.45 -6.27 -12.99
C GLU A 183 13.48 -5.53 -12.05
N SER A 184 13.10 -6.13 -10.93
CA SER A 184 12.21 -5.50 -9.95
C SER A 184 12.97 -4.37 -9.23
N ALA A 185 12.71 -3.15 -9.66
CA ALA A 185 13.24 -1.94 -9.04
C ALA A 185 12.73 -1.80 -7.58
N LEU A 186 11.48 -2.18 -7.35
CA LEU A 186 10.83 -2.15 -6.04
C LEU A 186 11.55 -3.07 -5.04
N ALA A 187 11.81 -4.33 -5.42
CA ALA A 187 12.49 -5.28 -4.55
C ALA A 187 13.93 -4.84 -4.21
N GLN A 188 14.65 -4.27 -5.18
CA GLN A 188 15.99 -3.72 -4.95
C GLN A 188 15.97 -2.51 -4.01
N ALA A 189 15.04 -1.57 -4.19
CA ALA A 189 14.88 -0.43 -3.30
C ALA A 189 14.54 -0.86 -1.86
N GLN A 190 13.63 -1.82 -1.70
CA GLN A 190 13.23 -2.33 -0.39
C GLN A 190 14.35 -3.12 0.29
N LYS A 191 15.17 -3.87 -0.45
CA LYS A 191 16.38 -4.49 0.11
C LYS A 191 17.34 -3.42 0.64
N CYS A 192 17.59 -2.35 -0.13
CA CYS A 192 18.43 -1.24 0.34
C CYS A 192 17.85 -0.60 1.61
N PHE A 193 16.54 -0.43 1.68
CA PHE A 193 15.86 0.08 2.86
C PHE A 193 15.97 -0.86 4.07
N ALA A 194 15.82 -2.17 3.87
CA ALA A 194 16.02 -3.18 4.90
C ALA A 194 17.46 -3.14 5.46
N LEU A 195 18.47 -3.12 4.59
CA LEU A 195 19.87 -3.00 4.97
C LEU A 195 20.17 -1.67 5.69
N TYR A 196 19.56 -0.58 5.23
CA TYR A 196 19.66 0.71 5.90
C TYR A 196 19.09 0.64 7.32
N ARG A 197 17.88 0.10 7.48
CA ARG A 197 17.24 -0.09 8.79
C ARG A 197 18.10 -0.92 9.74
N GLN A 198 18.65 -2.04 9.26
CA GLN A 198 19.58 -2.89 10.02
C GLN A 198 20.82 -2.11 10.48
N ALA A 199 21.45 -1.39 9.56
CA ALA A 199 22.66 -0.63 9.84
C ALA A 199 22.40 0.53 10.80
N TYR A 200 21.22 1.16 10.68
CA TYR A 200 20.78 2.26 11.51
C TYR A 200 20.50 1.81 12.95
N THR A 201 19.74 0.72 13.15
CA THR A 201 19.49 0.17 14.49
C THR A 201 20.76 -0.36 15.13
N GLY A 202 21.66 -0.95 14.34
CA GLY A 202 22.98 -1.40 14.78
C GLY A 202 24.03 -0.28 14.99
N ASN A 203 23.71 0.99 14.71
CA ASN A 203 24.62 2.13 14.77
C ASN A 203 25.93 1.94 13.98
N ASN A 204 25.89 1.20 12.86
CA ASN A 204 27.07 0.90 12.06
C ASN A 204 27.22 1.87 10.89
N SER A 205 27.96 2.95 11.09
CA SER A 205 28.13 4.01 10.07
C SER A 205 28.66 3.50 8.74
N SER A 206 29.52 2.46 8.73
CA SER A 206 30.06 1.91 7.48
C SER A 206 28.98 1.22 6.65
N GLN A 207 28.08 0.48 7.31
CA GLN A 207 26.95 -0.20 6.67
C GLN A 207 25.86 0.80 6.26
N ILE A 208 25.63 1.85 7.06
CA ILE A 208 24.73 2.95 6.67
C ILE A 208 25.20 3.56 5.35
N GLN A 209 26.48 3.92 5.24
CA GLN A 209 27.02 4.48 4.00
C GLN A 209 26.95 3.50 2.82
N ALA A 210 27.12 2.20 3.06
CA ALA A 210 26.94 1.18 2.02
C ALA A 210 25.48 1.10 1.54
N ALA A 211 24.51 1.12 2.45
CA ALA A 211 23.09 1.14 2.10
C ALA A 211 22.69 2.41 1.34
N MET A 212 23.21 3.57 1.75
CA MET A 212 22.99 4.85 1.05
C MET A 212 23.51 4.83 -0.40
N LYS A 213 24.69 4.23 -0.64
CA LYS A 213 25.19 4.01 -2.00
C LYS A 213 24.34 3.02 -2.79
N GLY A 214 23.81 1.98 -2.11
CA GLY A 214 22.87 1.04 -2.72
C GLY A 214 21.65 1.74 -3.32
N PHE A 215 21.07 2.71 -2.60
CA PHE A 215 19.98 3.52 -3.16
C PHE A 215 20.40 4.32 -4.40
N GLU A 216 21.59 4.94 -4.40
CA GLU A 216 22.13 5.65 -5.57
C GLU A 216 22.29 4.72 -6.79
N GLU A 217 22.73 3.49 -6.57
CA GLU A 217 22.81 2.46 -7.62
C GLU A 217 21.43 2.05 -8.14
N VAL A 218 20.45 1.90 -7.24
CA VAL A 218 19.05 1.58 -7.60
C VAL A 218 18.44 2.68 -8.47
N ILE A 219 18.52 3.95 -8.07
CA ILE A 219 17.94 5.05 -8.85
C ILE A 219 18.67 5.26 -10.18
N LYS A 220 19.97 4.95 -10.25
CA LYS A 220 20.73 4.99 -11.51
C LYS A 220 20.29 3.88 -12.46
N LYS A 221 20.07 2.67 -11.94
CA LYS A 221 19.64 1.50 -12.74
C LYS A 221 18.16 1.60 -13.13
N PHE A 222 17.33 2.17 -12.25
CA PHE A 222 15.87 2.27 -12.41
C PHE A 222 15.39 3.71 -12.21
N PRO A 223 15.68 4.63 -13.14
CA PRO A 223 15.40 6.06 -13.00
C PRO A 223 13.90 6.43 -13.02
N LYS A 224 13.01 5.44 -13.21
CA LYS A 224 11.55 5.61 -13.20
C LYS A 224 10.87 5.00 -11.96
N CYS A 225 11.65 4.51 -10.99
CA CYS A 225 11.11 3.91 -9.78
C CYS A 225 10.83 4.98 -8.72
N ALA A 226 9.61 5.54 -8.70
CA ALA A 226 9.21 6.55 -7.72
C ALA A 226 9.43 6.08 -6.26
N GLU A 227 9.05 4.83 -5.96
CA GLU A 227 9.26 4.24 -4.62
C GLU A 227 10.74 4.17 -4.22
N GLY A 228 11.64 3.95 -5.20
CA GLY A 228 13.09 3.97 -4.95
C GLY A 228 13.59 5.35 -4.51
N TYR A 229 13.08 6.42 -5.13
CA TYR A 229 13.36 7.78 -4.70
C TYR A 229 12.71 8.09 -3.34
N ALA A 230 11.49 7.63 -3.09
CA ALA A 230 10.78 7.86 -1.83
C ALA A 230 11.50 7.20 -0.63
N LEU A 231 11.88 5.93 -0.74
CA LEU A 231 12.61 5.22 0.30
C LEU A 231 14.01 5.83 0.54
N TYR A 232 14.68 6.29 -0.53
CA TYR A 232 15.94 6.99 -0.40
C TYR A 232 15.77 8.36 0.28
N ALA A 233 14.70 9.10 -0.04
CA ALA A 233 14.37 10.37 0.60
C ALA A 233 14.10 10.18 2.11
N GLN A 234 13.41 9.11 2.50
CA GLN A 234 13.22 8.75 3.90
C GLN A 234 14.56 8.48 4.60
N ALA A 235 15.42 7.64 4.02
CA ALA A 235 16.75 7.37 4.57
C ALA A 235 17.61 8.64 4.66
N LEU A 236 17.56 9.53 3.66
CA LEU A 236 18.24 10.84 3.69
C LEU A 236 17.68 11.76 4.79
N THR A 237 16.37 11.74 5.01
CA THR A 237 15.70 12.53 6.06
C THR A 237 16.16 12.08 7.45
N ASP A 238 16.20 10.77 7.70
CA ASP A 238 16.73 10.20 8.94
C ASP A 238 18.20 10.57 9.18
N GLN A 239 19.00 10.61 8.11
CA GLN A 239 20.40 11.06 8.15
C GLN A 239 20.57 12.59 8.16
N GLN A 240 19.47 13.35 8.29
CA GLN A 240 19.43 14.82 8.30
C GLN A 240 20.00 15.48 7.04
N GLN A 241 20.08 14.73 5.92
CA GLN A 241 20.48 15.24 4.60
C GLN A 241 19.27 15.83 3.87
N PHE A 242 18.61 16.80 4.52
CA PHE A 242 17.29 17.29 4.11
C PHE A 242 17.25 17.89 2.71
N GLY A 243 18.30 18.61 2.28
CA GLY A 243 18.34 19.19 0.92
C GLY A 243 18.30 18.13 -0.18
N LYS A 244 19.04 17.02 -0.01
CA LYS A 244 18.98 15.90 -0.95
C LYS A 244 17.65 15.15 -0.86
N ALA A 245 17.11 14.97 0.35
CA ALA A 245 15.80 14.35 0.53
C ALA A 245 14.71 15.14 -0.23
N ASP A 246 14.77 16.48 -0.18
CA ASP A 246 13.84 17.36 -0.89
C ASP A 246 13.90 17.17 -2.40
N GLU A 247 15.12 17.07 -2.97
CA GLU A 247 15.33 16.76 -4.40
C GLU A 247 14.78 15.37 -4.78
N MET A 248 14.90 14.38 -3.89
CA MET A 248 14.36 13.04 -4.16
C MET A 248 12.82 13.05 -4.15
N TYR A 249 12.19 13.79 -3.25
CA TYR A 249 10.74 13.98 -3.29
C TYR A 249 10.29 14.78 -4.54
N ASP A 250 11.09 15.74 -5.01
CA ASP A 250 10.81 16.40 -6.31
C ASP A 250 10.85 15.38 -7.46
N ARG A 251 11.79 14.44 -7.46
CA ARG A 251 11.81 13.34 -8.44
C ARG A 251 10.58 12.44 -8.35
N CYS A 252 10.10 12.14 -7.16
CA CYS A 252 8.84 11.42 -7.00
C CYS A 252 7.66 12.19 -7.62
N ILE A 253 7.58 13.51 -7.38
CA ILE A 253 6.53 14.38 -7.96
C ILE A 253 6.64 14.46 -9.48
N ASP A 254 7.85 14.56 -10.02
CA ASP A 254 8.08 14.57 -11.48
C ASP A 254 7.58 13.28 -12.16
N LEU A 255 7.78 12.14 -11.49
CA LEU A 255 7.41 10.81 -12.00
C LEU A 255 5.93 10.51 -11.81
N GLU A 256 5.37 10.89 -10.67
CA GLU A 256 3.98 10.62 -10.28
C GLU A 256 3.34 11.89 -9.67
N PRO A 257 2.93 12.86 -10.51
CA PRO A 257 2.34 14.12 -10.04
C PRO A 257 1.06 13.94 -9.22
N ASP A 258 0.37 12.82 -9.43
CA ASP A 258 -0.90 12.46 -8.80
C ASP A 258 -0.73 11.66 -7.49
N ASN A 259 0.52 11.42 -7.07
CA ASN A 259 0.81 10.71 -5.84
C ASN A 259 0.78 11.67 -4.63
N ALA A 260 -0.39 11.79 -4.01
CA ALA A 260 -0.63 12.67 -2.86
C ALA A 260 0.31 12.40 -1.67
N THR A 261 0.69 11.14 -1.40
CA THR A 261 1.53 10.82 -0.23
C THR A 261 2.92 11.43 -0.33
N THR A 262 3.46 11.58 -1.55
CA THR A 262 4.73 12.27 -1.79
C THR A 262 4.69 13.72 -1.33
N TYR A 263 3.58 14.42 -1.58
CA TYR A 263 3.40 15.80 -1.10
C TYR A 263 3.30 15.87 0.42
N VAL A 264 2.64 14.89 1.06
CA VAL A 264 2.60 14.80 2.53
C VAL A 264 4.01 14.59 3.09
N HIS A 265 4.78 13.65 2.54
CA HIS A 265 6.17 13.40 2.97
C HIS A 265 7.08 14.62 2.75
N LYS A 266 6.96 15.31 1.60
CA LYS A 266 7.69 16.56 1.35
C LYS A 266 7.25 17.66 2.32
N GLY A 267 5.95 17.75 2.66
CA GLY A 267 5.43 18.66 3.67
C GLY A 267 6.06 18.41 5.04
N LEU A 268 6.01 17.17 5.53
CA LEU A 268 6.66 16.73 6.77
C LEU A 268 8.16 17.04 6.79
N LEU A 269 8.86 16.84 5.67
CA LEU A 269 10.26 17.21 5.53
C LEU A 269 10.49 18.71 5.75
N GLN A 270 9.65 19.59 5.20
CA GLN A 270 9.81 21.04 5.40
C GLN A 270 9.58 21.46 6.87
N LEU A 271 8.63 20.81 7.56
CA LEU A 271 8.46 21.00 9.00
C LEU A 271 9.69 20.54 9.80
N GLN A 272 10.26 19.38 9.46
CA GLN A 272 11.43 18.86 10.17
C GLN A 272 12.70 19.65 9.86
N TRP A 273 12.91 20.05 8.61
CA TRP A 273 14.14 20.69 8.15
C TRP A 273 14.23 22.16 8.57
N LYS A 274 13.19 22.94 8.24
CA LYS A 274 13.21 24.40 8.38
C LYS A 274 12.22 24.91 9.42
N GLN A 275 11.39 24.02 9.99
CA GLN A 275 10.21 24.40 10.77
C GLN A 275 9.29 25.36 9.97
N ASP A 276 9.29 25.21 8.64
CA ASP A 276 8.48 26.03 7.74
C ASP A 276 7.05 25.47 7.71
N LEU A 277 6.28 25.86 8.72
CA LEU A 277 4.89 25.44 8.91
C LEU A 277 4.00 25.86 7.74
N ASP A 278 4.22 27.05 7.18
CA ASP A 278 3.40 27.57 6.09
C ASP A 278 3.62 26.76 4.82
N LYS A 279 4.89 26.47 4.46
CA LYS A 279 5.18 25.61 3.31
C LYS A 279 4.70 24.17 3.52
N GLY A 280 4.85 23.65 4.73
CA GLY A 280 4.33 22.35 5.11
C GLY A 280 2.83 22.20 4.89
N LEU A 281 2.05 23.17 5.36
CA LEU A 281 0.60 23.19 5.19
C LEU A 281 0.17 23.42 3.74
N GLU A 282 0.89 24.23 2.98
CA GLU A 282 0.65 24.38 1.53
C GLU A 282 0.80 23.03 0.81
N LEU A 283 1.87 22.29 1.09
CA LEU A 283 2.14 20.98 0.47
C LEU A 283 1.09 19.94 0.87
N ILE A 284 0.69 19.89 2.14
CA ILE A 284 -0.34 18.95 2.61
C ILE A 284 -1.72 19.33 2.08
N SER A 285 -2.03 20.63 1.95
CA SER A 285 -3.27 21.08 1.31
C SER A 285 -3.30 20.65 -0.16
N LYS A 286 -2.18 20.79 -0.88
CA LYS A 286 -2.05 20.28 -2.24
C LYS A 286 -2.23 18.76 -2.32
N ALA A 287 -1.73 17.99 -1.34
CA ALA A 287 -1.96 16.55 -1.28
C ALA A 287 -3.46 16.21 -1.19
N ILE A 288 -4.22 16.96 -0.38
CA ILE A 288 -5.68 16.79 -0.24
C ILE A 288 -6.43 17.21 -1.51
N GLU A 289 -5.94 18.23 -2.23
CA GLU A 289 -6.50 18.64 -3.52
C GLU A 289 -6.29 17.56 -4.60
N ILE A 290 -5.13 16.90 -4.59
CA ILE A 290 -4.80 15.80 -5.52
C ILE A 290 -5.63 14.56 -5.21
N ASP A 291 -5.65 14.12 -3.95
CA ASP A 291 -6.45 12.99 -3.50
C ASP A 291 -7.15 13.32 -2.19
N ASN A 292 -8.44 13.67 -2.32
CA ASN A 292 -9.28 14.01 -1.17
C ASN A 292 -9.66 12.80 -0.30
N LYS A 293 -9.21 11.59 -0.65
CA LYS A 293 -9.32 10.37 0.16
C LYS A 293 -7.97 9.93 0.76
N CYS A 294 -6.94 10.77 0.67
CA CYS A 294 -5.68 10.54 1.38
C CYS A 294 -5.87 10.82 2.88
N ASP A 295 -6.18 9.79 3.65
CA ASP A 295 -6.33 9.83 5.11
C ASP A 295 -5.05 10.31 5.80
N PHE A 296 -3.89 9.85 5.33
CA PHE A 296 -2.58 10.28 5.84
C PHE A 296 -2.37 11.80 5.74
N ALA A 297 -2.90 12.46 4.71
CA ALA A 297 -2.81 13.91 4.57
C ALA A 297 -3.65 14.65 5.62
N TYR A 298 -4.88 14.19 5.88
CA TYR A 298 -5.74 14.77 6.91
C TYR A 298 -5.18 14.54 8.33
N GLU A 299 -4.72 13.33 8.64
CA GLU A 299 -4.09 13.04 9.94
C GLU A 299 -2.86 13.93 10.17
N THR A 300 -2.01 14.04 9.16
CA THR A 300 -0.82 14.89 9.22
C THR A 300 -1.20 16.36 9.42
N MET A 301 -2.18 16.87 8.65
CA MET A 301 -2.65 18.25 8.82
C MET A 301 -3.23 18.49 10.22
N GLY A 302 -4.00 17.54 10.74
CA GLY A 302 -4.54 17.62 12.10
C GLY A 302 -3.44 17.73 13.15
N THR A 303 -2.39 16.91 13.03
CA THR A 303 -1.22 16.95 13.93
C THR A 303 -0.50 18.29 13.88
N ILE A 304 -0.37 18.89 12.69
CA ILE A 304 0.24 20.22 12.53
C ILE A 304 -0.65 21.31 13.16
N GLU A 305 -1.97 21.23 12.99
CA GLU A 305 -2.88 22.19 13.61
C GLU A 305 -2.88 22.08 15.14
N VAL A 306 -2.68 20.89 15.71
CA VAL A 306 -2.42 20.72 17.15
C VAL A 306 -1.16 21.49 17.57
N GLN A 307 -0.06 21.34 16.82
CA GLN A 307 1.19 22.06 17.08
C GLN A 307 1.04 23.58 16.97
N ARG A 308 0.14 24.06 16.11
CA ARG A 308 -0.23 25.48 15.99
C ARG A 308 -1.20 25.96 17.07
N GLY A 309 -1.65 25.08 17.96
CA GLY A 309 -2.66 25.39 18.98
C GLY A 309 -4.09 25.54 18.41
N ASN A 310 -4.30 25.22 17.14
CA ASN A 310 -5.58 25.34 16.45
C ASN A 310 -6.41 24.05 16.61
N MET A 311 -6.84 23.79 17.84
CA MET A 311 -7.47 22.52 18.22
C MET A 311 -8.77 22.25 17.44
N GLU A 312 -9.56 23.28 17.15
CA GLU A 312 -10.82 23.14 16.40
C GLU A 312 -10.57 22.62 14.98
N LYS A 313 -9.60 23.19 14.27
CA LYS A 313 -9.23 22.72 12.93
C LYS A 313 -8.55 21.36 12.98
N ALA A 314 -7.74 21.08 14.01
CA ALA A 314 -7.14 19.77 14.20
C ALA A 314 -8.21 18.67 14.32
N ILE A 315 -9.23 18.90 15.15
CA ILE A 315 -10.36 17.97 15.33
C ILE A 315 -11.14 17.80 14.01
N ASP A 316 -11.39 18.87 13.24
CA ASP A 316 -12.01 18.75 11.91
C ASP A 316 -11.20 17.86 10.97
N MET A 317 -9.87 18.00 10.97
CA MET A 317 -8.99 17.16 10.15
C MET A 317 -8.99 15.70 10.59
N PHE A 318 -8.89 15.43 11.90
CA PHE A 318 -8.96 14.07 12.41
C PHE A 318 -10.33 13.42 12.12
N ASN A 319 -11.43 14.16 12.22
CA ASN A 319 -12.75 13.67 11.82
C ASN A 319 -12.83 13.31 10.33
N LYS A 320 -12.17 14.09 9.46
CA LYS A 320 -12.04 13.74 8.03
C LYS A 320 -11.23 12.46 7.83
N ALA A 321 -10.13 12.27 8.56
CA ALA A 321 -9.35 11.03 8.54
C ALA A 321 -10.16 9.83 9.06
N ILE A 322 -10.95 9.99 10.14
CA ILE A 322 -11.79 8.93 10.72
C ILE A 322 -12.80 8.41 9.69
N ASN A 323 -13.39 9.30 8.89
CA ASN A 323 -14.33 8.90 7.83
C ASN A 323 -13.69 8.11 6.68
N LEU A 324 -12.36 8.04 6.63
CA LEU A 324 -11.57 7.32 5.61
C LEU A 324 -10.87 6.07 6.17
N ALA A 325 -10.91 5.85 7.49
CA ALA A 325 -10.26 4.72 8.16
C ALA A 325 -10.81 3.38 7.64
N LYS A 326 -9.94 2.37 7.57
CA LYS A 326 -10.22 1.04 6.99
C LYS A 326 -10.19 -0.07 8.03
N SER A 327 -9.90 0.26 9.29
CA SER A 327 -9.83 -0.70 10.39
C SER A 327 -10.24 -0.06 11.72
N GLU A 328 -10.69 -0.90 12.65
CA GLU A 328 -10.96 -0.48 14.02
C GLU A 328 -9.70 0.08 14.70
N MET A 329 -8.51 -0.42 14.35
CA MET A 329 -7.24 0.04 14.88
C MET A 329 -6.94 1.49 14.48
N GLU A 330 -7.10 1.82 13.19
CA GLU A 330 -6.93 3.19 12.68
C GLU A 330 -7.95 4.13 13.32
N MET A 331 -9.22 3.71 13.43
CA MET A 331 -10.25 4.51 14.10
C MET A 331 -9.91 4.77 15.57
N ALA A 332 -9.49 3.74 16.32
CA ALA A 332 -9.13 3.86 17.73
C ALA A 332 -7.96 4.84 17.94
N HIS A 333 -6.94 4.76 17.08
CA HIS A 333 -5.82 5.71 17.06
C HIS A 333 -6.29 7.15 16.81
N LEU A 334 -7.10 7.38 15.77
CA LEU A 334 -7.58 8.72 15.42
C LEU A 334 -8.55 9.31 16.46
N TYR A 335 -9.41 8.50 17.08
CA TYR A 335 -10.24 8.94 18.20
C TYR A 335 -9.39 9.35 19.41
N SER A 336 -8.30 8.62 19.68
CA SER A 336 -7.36 9.01 20.75
C SER A 336 -6.77 10.40 20.51
N LEU A 337 -6.41 10.74 19.26
CA LEU A 337 -5.94 12.08 18.89
C LEU A 337 -7.03 13.15 19.09
N CYS A 338 -8.28 12.86 18.71
CA CYS A 338 -9.42 13.76 18.92
C CYS A 338 -9.66 14.03 20.41
N ASP A 339 -9.71 12.98 21.22
CA ASP A 339 -9.94 13.08 22.67
C ASP A 339 -8.83 13.88 23.36
N ALA A 340 -7.57 13.69 22.94
CA ALA A 340 -6.45 14.47 23.42
C ALA A 340 -6.61 15.96 23.08
N ALA A 341 -6.99 16.30 21.84
CA ALA A 341 -7.23 17.68 21.42
C ALA A 341 -8.42 18.33 22.16
N HIS A 342 -9.50 17.57 22.39
CA HIS A 342 -10.65 18.01 23.20
C HIS A 342 -10.23 18.27 24.66
N ALA A 343 -9.50 17.34 25.28
CA ALA A 343 -9.04 17.49 26.65
C ALA A 343 -8.15 18.73 26.82
N GLN A 344 -7.21 18.96 25.89
CA GLN A 344 -6.37 20.17 25.89
C GLN A 344 -7.19 21.45 25.74
N THR A 345 -8.21 21.44 24.88
CA THR A 345 -9.12 22.58 24.67
C THR A 345 -9.88 22.92 25.96
N GLU A 346 -10.42 21.93 26.65
CA GLU A 346 -11.18 22.14 27.89
C GLU A 346 -10.28 22.59 29.05
N VAL A 347 -9.07 22.04 29.16
CA VAL A 347 -8.06 22.52 30.13
C VAL A 347 -7.69 23.98 29.83
N ALA A 348 -7.43 24.32 28.58
CA ALA A 348 -7.09 25.68 28.17
C ALA A 348 -8.18 26.69 28.55
N LYS A 349 -9.45 26.37 28.26
CA LYS A 349 -10.61 27.20 28.65
C LYS A 349 -10.73 27.33 30.17
N LYS A 350 -10.63 26.23 30.91
CA LYS A 350 -10.85 26.20 32.36
C LYS A 350 -9.80 26.99 33.13
N TYR A 351 -8.55 26.96 32.68
CA TYR A 351 -7.43 27.59 33.38
C TYR A 351 -6.95 28.89 32.71
N GLY A 352 -7.64 29.37 31.67
CA GLY A 352 -7.25 30.57 30.93
C GLY A 352 -5.88 30.45 30.26
N LEU A 353 -5.46 29.22 29.93
CA LEU A 353 -4.18 28.95 29.28
C LEU A 353 -4.33 29.13 27.77
N LYS A 354 -3.29 29.63 27.12
CA LYS A 354 -3.16 29.47 25.67
C LYS A 354 -2.51 28.11 25.40
N PRO A 355 -3.03 27.31 24.45
CA PRO A 355 -2.33 26.12 24.02
C PRO A 355 -0.88 26.47 23.64
N PRO A 356 0.11 25.64 23.97
CA PRO A 356 1.47 25.87 23.52
C PRO A 356 1.48 25.90 21.99
N THR A 357 1.95 27.00 21.42
CA THR A 357 2.14 27.17 19.98
C THR A 357 3.63 27.10 19.69
N LEU A 358 4.03 26.33 18.68
CA LEU A 358 5.38 26.36 18.12
C LEU A 358 5.65 27.69 17.39
#